data_AF-A0A9P7VJY4-F1
#
_entry.id   AF-A0A9P7VJY4-F1
#
_cell.length_a   1.000
_cell.length_b   1.000
_cell.length_c   1.000
_cell.angle_alpha   90.00
_cell.angle_beta   90.00
_cell.angle_gamma   90.00
#
_symmetry.space_group_name_H-M   'P 1'
#
loop_
_entity.id
_entity.type
_entity.pdbx_description
1 polymer ?
#
loop_
_entity_poly.entity_id
_entity_poly.type
_entity_poly.pdbx_seq_one_letter_code
_entity_poly.pdbx_strand_id
1 'polypeptide(L)'
;MAFGGRQSLLRPNSIIASLLLSRLAFATSPCTFQLMRTPSQISTDEFEREDPTRNILSQLLNRPVFQLLNPKTDSGYILQFQRRSPPAVAAGVICEEMEELGWSGEGSIQGSFSYAQYWTQKDIQACGLSSVHLRADVSLLQREHFFKACCYPSFIVSIAGPWIVILGAVFPTPPIVQRLTDYLWLGNSRSNDDHALRLAHVFQSLRLAVDDLEKYYQELGLSDSHSLQATRYFPDITEYDDNTKVVRFQYLQPLEIDESCMTFLAKLDEAHGEEQVVVNFVERCGAEAHRLLASKGKAPALKYCGPISSDGKYWYGSLQMVVMESLRGPTVAQKYEESIAETVREAVRGAVRILHDQSLVHGDIRTPNIVIVDGAGDEGERMRIIDFDWAGEQGKVRYPLHLSNYIRNTLGVKDCDIITFQHDMTMVDAL
;
A
#
# COMPACT_ATOMS: atom_id res chain seq x y z
N MET A 1 -29.92 -22.24 25.90
CA MET A 1 -30.07 -20.78 25.88
C MET A 1 -29.24 -20.18 27.00
N ALA A 2 -28.09 -19.60 26.66
CA ALA A 2 -27.35 -18.69 27.53
C ALA A 2 -26.43 -17.85 26.62
N PHE A 3 -26.78 -16.58 26.43
CA PHE A 3 -25.92 -15.60 25.78
C PHE A 3 -24.90 -15.10 26.81
N GLY A 4 -23.62 -15.41 26.58
CA GLY A 4 -22.49 -14.82 27.31
C GLY A 4 -21.86 -13.72 26.46
N GLY A 5 -22.12 -12.46 26.82
CA GLY A 5 -21.54 -11.30 26.16
C GLY A 5 -20.06 -11.16 26.48
N ARG A 6 -19.22 -11.05 25.44
CA ARG A 6 -17.85 -10.54 25.56
C ARG A 6 -17.90 -9.01 25.54
N GLN A 7 -17.64 -8.39 26.69
CA GLN A 7 -17.25 -6.98 26.74
C GLN A 7 -15.88 -6.82 26.09
N SER A 8 -15.80 -6.07 24.99
CA SER A 8 -14.53 -5.61 24.44
C SER A 8 -13.97 -4.51 25.35
N LEU A 9 -12.84 -4.80 25.99
CA LEU A 9 -12.02 -3.80 26.68
C LEU A 9 -11.38 -2.89 25.62
N LEU A 10 -12.08 -1.83 25.23
CA LEU A 10 -11.48 -0.72 24.47
C LEU A 10 -10.42 -0.05 25.34
N ARG A 11 -9.19 0.05 24.81
CA ARG A 11 -8.03 0.60 25.54
C ARG A 11 -8.21 2.12 25.79
N PRO A 12 -7.78 2.65 26.95
CA PRO A 12 -7.98 4.07 27.32
C PRO A 12 -7.48 5.11 26.29
N ASN A 13 -6.41 4.79 25.57
CA ASN A 13 -5.81 5.70 24.58
C ASN A 13 -6.68 5.91 23.34
N SER A 14 -7.50 4.92 22.93
CA SER A 14 -8.37 5.08 21.75
C SER A 14 -9.59 5.95 22.05
N ILE A 15 -10.09 5.91 23.29
CA ILE A 15 -11.23 6.73 23.73
C ILE A 15 -10.84 8.21 23.79
N ILE A 16 -9.65 8.52 24.32
CA ILE A 16 -9.13 9.90 24.38
C ILE A 16 -8.87 10.45 22.97
N ALA A 17 -8.24 9.66 22.09
CA ALA A 17 -8.03 10.04 20.69
C ALA A 17 -9.36 10.25 19.95
N SER A 18 -10.34 9.36 20.14
CA SER A 18 -11.68 9.49 19.58
C SER A 18 -12.41 10.75 20.07
N LEU A 19 -12.35 11.06 21.37
CA LEU A 19 -12.97 12.26 21.95
C LEU A 19 -12.30 13.56 21.46
N LEU A 20 -10.98 13.56 21.28
CA LEU A 20 -10.23 14.68 20.70
C LEU A 20 -10.61 14.88 19.22
N LEU A 21 -10.65 13.81 18.43
CA LEU A 21 -11.10 13.86 17.04
C LEU A 21 -12.54 14.35 16.91
N SER A 22 -13.45 13.92 17.79
CA SER A 22 -14.82 14.41 17.79
C SER A 22 -14.90 15.90 18.12
N ARG A 23 -14.18 16.38 19.14
CA ARG A 23 -14.14 17.82 19.49
C ARG A 23 -13.55 18.68 18.37
N LEU A 24 -12.52 18.19 17.68
CA LEU A 24 -11.91 18.90 16.56
C LEU A 24 -12.80 18.86 15.30
N ALA A 25 -13.51 17.76 15.05
CA ALA A 25 -14.49 17.67 13.97
C ALA A 25 -15.67 18.63 14.15
N PHE A 26 -16.09 18.92 15.40
CA PHE A 26 -17.05 20.00 15.66
C PHE A 26 -16.52 21.38 15.25
N ALA A 27 -15.21 21.61 15.28
CA ALA A 27 -14.60 22.87 14.85
C ALA A 27 -14.52 23.01 13.32
N THR A 28 -14.35 21.91 12.59
CA THR A 28 -14.35 21.89 11.10
C THR A 28 -15.76 21.80 10.50
N SER A 29 -16.75 21.39 11.28
CA SER A 29 -18.15 21.17 10.88
C SER A 29 -18.78 22.33 10.06
N PRO A 30 -18.58 23.64 10.39
CA PRO A 30 -19.16 24.72 9.60
C PRO A 30 -18.61 24.80 8.17
N CYS A 31 -17.30 24.60 7.99
CA CYS A 31 -16.66 24.61 6.67
C CYS A 31 -17.03 23.33 5.89
N THR A 32 -17.13 22.19 6.58
CA THR A 32 -17.64 20.95 5.97
C THR A 32 -19.06 21.15 5.45
N PHE A 33 -19.92 21.81 6.22
CA PHE A 33 -21.30 22.08 5.80
C PHE A 33 -21.37 23.06 4.62
N GLN A 34 -20.47 24.03 4.55
CA GLN A 34 -20.32 24.90 3.38
C GLN A 34 -19.90 24.09 2.14
N LEU A 35 -18.88 23.23 2.27
CA LEU A 35 -18.44 22.36 1.18
C LEU A 35 -19.54 21.36 0.77
N MET A 36 -20.40 20.93 1.67
CA MET A 36 -21.53 20.07 1.28
C MET A 36 -22.57 20.86 0.46
N ARG A 37 -22.74 22.16 0.71
CA ARG A 37 -23.74 22.98 0.01
C ARG A 37 -23.30 23.44 -1.37
N THR A 38 -22.01 23.68 -1.59
CA THR A 38 -21.51 24.26 -2.86
C THR A 38 -21.66 23.30 -4.05
N PRO A 39 -21.21 22.04 -4.00
CA PRO A 39 -21.32 21.08 -5.10
C PRO A 39 -22.73 20.48 -5.23
N SER A 40 -23.59 20.68 -4.22
CA SER A 40 -25.00 20.25 -4.25
C SER A 40 -25.92 21.20 -5.04
N GLN A 41 -25.41 22.35 -5.48
CA GLN A 41 -26.19 23.33 -6.23
C GLN A 41 -26.11 23.04 -7.73
N ILE A 42 -27.25 23.15 -8.42
CA ILE A 42 -27.29 23.07 -9.87
C ILE A 42 -26.61 24.34 -10.41
N SER A 43 -25.39 24.22 -10.91
CA SER A 43 -24.73 25.27 -11.68
C SER A 43 -24.81 24.99 -13.16
N THR A 44 -24.94 26.04 -13.95
CA THR A 44 -24.87 25.97 -15.42
C THR A 44 -23.46 26.19 -15.97
N ASP A 45 -22.53 26.60 -15.11
CA ASP A 45 -21.11 26.82 -15.41
C ASP A 45 -20.24 26.26 -14.27
N GLU A 46 -19.26 25.41 -14.61
CA GLU A 46 -18.39 24.75 -13.63
C GLU A 46 -17.28 25.68 -13.12
N PHE A 47 -16.87 26.65 -13.94
CA PHE A 47 -15.87 27.67 -13.54
C PHE A 47 -16.37 28.53 -12.37
N GLU A 48 -17.69 28.66 -12.19
CA GLU A 48 -18.28 29.38 -11.05
C GLU A 48 -18.20 28.58 -9.72
N ARG A 49 -17.94 27.27 -9.75
CA ARG A 49 -17.81 26.40 -8.54
C ARG A 49 -16.39 26.25 -8.06
N GLU A 50 -15.43 26.32 -8.98
CA GLU A 50 -14.00 26.13 -8.76
C GLU A 50 -13.41 27.04 -7.66
N ASP A 51 -13.63 28.36 -7.76
CA ASP A 51 -13.14 29.34 -6.79
C ASP A 51 -13.75 29.16 -5.37
N PRO A 52 -15.08 28.98 -5.21
CA PRO A 52 -15.68 28.62 -3.93
C PRO A 52 -15.14 27.32 -3.32
N THR A 53 -15.04 26.24 -4.11
CA THR A 53 -14.53 24.94 -3.66
C THR A 53 -13.11 25.06 -3.13
N ARG A 54 -12.22 25.73 -3.90
CA ARG A 54 -10.83 25.99 -3.53
C ARG A 54 -10.69 26.78 -2.22
N ASN A 55 -11.50 27.82 -2.04
CA ASN A 55 -11.49 28.62 -0.83
C ASN A 55 -11.93 27.82 0.40
N ILE A 56 -12.95 26.97 0.25
CA ILE A 56 -13.43 26.12 1.33
C ILE A 56 -12.40 25.02 1.68
N LEU A 57 -11.78 24.39 0.67
CA LEU A 57 -10.68 23.45 0.89
C LEU A 57 -9.50 24.11 1.62
N SER A 58 -9.15 25.35 1.25
CA SER A 58 -8.10 26.10 1.93
C SER A 58 -8.41 26.34 3.42
N GLN A 59 -9.67 26.60 3.76
CA GLN A 59 -10.12 26.75 5.14
C GLN A 59 -10.12 25.41 5.90
N LEU A 60 -10.61 24.33 5.26
CA LEU A 60 -10.64 22.99 5.84
C LEU A 60 -9.24 22.47 6.16
N LEU A 61 -8.28 22.68 5.25
CA LEU A 61 -6.88 22.30 5.41
C LEU A 61 -6.05 23.33 6.17
N ASN A 62 -6.61 24.52 6.44
CA ASN A 62 -5.93 25.64 7.10
C ASN A 62 -4.61 26.04 6.40
N ARG A 63 -4.62 26.04 5.07
CA ARG A 63 -3.47 26.34 4.20
C ARG A 63 -3.94 26.94 2.88
N PRO A 64 -3.17 27.84 2.26
CA PRO A 64 -3.50 28.34 0.94
C PRO A 64 -3.35 27.23 -0.11
N VAL A 65 -4.41 27.02 -0.89
CA VAL A 65 -4.38 26.16 -2.09
C VAL A 65 -4.14 27.06 -3.30
N PHE A 66 -3.14 26.73 -4.12
CA PHE A 66 -2.75 27.48 -5.32
C PHE A 66 -3.23 26.77 -6.59
N GLN A 67 -3.59 27.51 -7.64
CA GLN A 67 -3.89 26.89 -8.93
C GLN A 67 -2.58 26.40 -9.58
N LEU A 68 -2.61 25.18 -10.12
CA LEU A 68 -1.53 24.64 -10.92
C LEU A 68 -1.58 25.30 -12.30
N LEU A 69 -0.54 26.05 -12.67
CA LEU A 69 -0.39 26.52 -14.05
C LEU A 69 0.07 25.34 -14.92
N ASN A 70 -0.84 24.44 -15.26
CA ASN A 70 -0.59 23.36 -16.22
C ASN A 70 -1.16 23.78 -17.59
N PRO A 71 -0.36 23.92 -18.65
CA PRO A 71 -0.84 24.40 -19.96
C PRO A 71 -1.79 23.44 -20.70
N LYS A 72 -2.26 22.37 -20.05
CA LYS A 72 -3.16 21.35 -20.61
C LYS A 72 -4.45 21.14 -19.81
N THR A 73 -4.53 21.57 -18.55
CA THR A 73 -5.73 21.45 -17.70
C THR A 73 -5.85 22.65 -16.76
N ASP A 74 -6.96 23.37 -16.82
CA ASP A 74 -7.22 24.56 -15.98
C ASP A 74 -7.77 24.21 -14.57
N SER A 75 -8.10 22.94 -14.32
CA SER A 75 -8.89 22.44 -13.18
C SER A 75 -8.08 21.85 -12.01
N GLY A 76 -6.75 21.97 -12.04
CA GLY A 76 -5.85 21.41 -11.03
C GLY A 76 -5.41 22.44 -9.98
N TYR A 77 -5.44 22.06 -8.69
CA TYR A 77 -4.88 22.86 -7.62
C TYR A 77 -3.82 22.11 -6.83
N ILE A 78 -2.94 22.86 -6.15
CA ILE A 78 -1.87 22.31 -5.34
C ILE A 78 -1.69 23.10 -4.05
N LEU A 79 -1.53 22.35 -2.96
CA LEU A 79 -1.00 22.84 -1.70
C LEU A 79 0.49 22.49 -1.67
N GLN A 80 1.33 23.52 -1.67
CA GLN A 80 2.79 23.36 -1.60
C GLN A 80 3.29 23.53 -0.16
N PHE A 81 4.22 22.67 0.26
CA PHE A 81 4.92 22.79 1.54
C PHE A 81 6.26 23.46 1.35
N GLN A 82 6.58 24.41 2.24
CA GLN A 82 7.88 25.07 2.26
C GLN A 82 8.91 24.19 2.99
N ARG A 83 10.10 24.06 2.41
CA ARG A 83 11.21 23.27 2.95
C ARG A 83 12.34 24.16 3.42
N ARG A 84 13.08 23.68 4.44
CA ARG A 84 14.28 24.36 4.97
C ARG A 84 15.50 24.20 4.06
N SER A 85 15.48 23.23 3.16
CA SER A 85 16.57 22.92 2.24
C SER A 85 16.03 22.69 0.83
N PRO A 86 16.81 22.96 -0.23
CA PRO A 86 16.40 22.72 -1.61
C PRO A 86 15.94 21.26 -1.88
N PRO A 87 15.05 21.03 -2.85
CA PRO A 87 14.15 22.03 -3.43
C PRO A 87 13.25 22.66 -2.36
N ALA A 88 13.00 23.96 -2.50
CA ALA A 88 12.32 24.76 -1.48
C ALA A 88 10.83 24.44 -1.31
N VAL A 89 10.22 23.74 -2.29
CA VAL A 89 8.80 23.39 -2.27
C VAL A 89 8.57 21.91 -2.58
N ALA A 90 7.58 21.33 -1.90
CA ALA A 90 7.07 19.98 -2.14
C ALA A 90 5.56 20.02 -2.40
N ALA A 91 5.02 19.14 -3.25
CA ALA A 91 3.57 18.96 -3.38
C ALA A 91 3.03 18.19 -2.19
N GLY A 92 2.27 18.87 -1.34
CA GLY A 92 1.62 18.25 -0.19
C GLY A 92 0.28 17.64 -0.54
N VAL A 93 -0.57 18.44 -1.20
CA VAL A 93 -1.90 18.01 -1.64
C VAL A 93 -2.09 18.44 -3.09
N ILE A 94 -2.57 17.52 -3.93
CA ILE A 94 -2.97 17.79 -5.30
C ILE A 94 -4.48 17.66 -5.36
N CYS A 95 -5.17 18.69 -5.82
CA CYS A 95 -6.61 18.69 -5.95
C CYS A 95 -6.99 18.66 -7.42
N GLU A 96 -7.92 17.79 -7.79
CA GLU A 96 -8.50 17.73 -9.14
C GLU A 96 -10.01 17.90 -9.05
N GLU A 97 -10.55 18.89 -9.74
CA GLU A 97 -11.99 19.15 -9.84
C GLU A 97 -12.50 18.76 -11.23
N MET A 98 -13.67 18.14 -11.27
CA MET A 98 -14.33 17.66 -12.48
C MET A 98 -15.83 17.94 -12.40
N GLU A 99 -16.46 18.17 -13.56
CA GLU A 99 -17.90 18.45 -13.66
C GLU A 99 -18.76 17.38 -12.97
N GLU A 100 -18.62 16.11 -13.38
CA GLU A 100 -19.39 14.99 -12.84
C GLU A 100 -18.62 13.67 -12.94
N LEU A 101 -18.95 12.74 -12.04
CA LEU A 101 -18.35 11.42 -12.01
C LEU A 101 -18.72 10.63 -13.28
N GLY A 102 -17.72 10.23 -14.07
CA GLY A 102 -17.90 9.46 -15.30
C GLY A 102 -18.08 10.27 -16.59
N TRP A 103 -18.10 11.60 -16.53
CA TRP A 103 -18.24 12.46 -17.72
C TRP A 103 -16.91 12.67 -18.46
N SER A 104 -15.86 13.06 -17.74
CA SER A 104 -14.51 13.31 -18.29
C SER A 104 -13.46 12.30 -17.82
N GLY A 105 -13.89 11.19 -17.22
CA GLY A 105 -13.05 10.12 -16.67
C GLY A 105 -13.26 9.92 -15.17
N GLU A 106 -12.33 9.23 -14.53
CA GLU A 106 -12.31 9.04 -13.07
C GLU A 106 -11.28 9.99 -12.45
N GLY A 107 -11.70 10.88 -11.55
CA GLY A 107 -10.83 11.92 -11.02
C GLY A 107 -9.70 11.42 -10.13
N SER A 108 -9.84 10.22 -9.56
CA SER A 108 -8.73 9.51 -8.91
C SER A 108 -7.57 9.24 -9.88
N ILE A 109 -7.90 8.84 -11.12
CA ILE A 109 -6.94 8.54 -12.19
C ILE A 109 -6.32 9.83 -12.71
N GLN A 110 -7.11 10.88 -12.94
CA GLN A 110 -6.57 12.17 -13.34
C GLN A 110 -5.62 12.75 -12.28
N GLY A 111 -6.00 12.69 -11.00
CA GLY A 111 -5.14 13.12 -9.90
C GLY A 111 -3.84 12.33 -9.81
N SER A 112 -3.86 11.03 -10.12
CA SER A 112 -2.64 10.22 -10.21
C SER A 112 -1.70 10.69 -11.34
N PHE A 113 -2.25 11.10 -12.48
CA PHE A 113 -1.46 11.67 -13.57
C PHE A 113 -0.90 13.03 -13.20
N SER A 114 -1.69 13.91 -12.57
CA SER A 114 -1.21 15.21 -12.10
C SER A 114 -0.10 15.08 -11.06
N TYR A 115 -0.22 14.12 -10.14
CA TYR A 115 0.83 13.75 -9.19
C TYR A 115 2.10 13.29 -9.89
N ALA A 116 1.99 12.32 -10.80
CA ALA A 116 3.13 11.83 -11.55
C ALA A 116 3.78 12.94 -12.40
N GLN A 117 2.97 13.77 -13.05
CA GLN A 117 3.43 14.89 -13.86
C GLN A 117 4.15 15.93 -12.99
N TYR A 118 3.61 16.32 -11.84
CA TYR A 118 4.25 17.29 -10.95
C TYR A 118 5.66 16.84 -10.54
N TRP A 119 5.79 15.59 -10.09
CA TRP A 119 7.06 15.08 -9.60
C TRP A 119 8.05 14.71 -10.70
N THR A 120 7.60 14.49 -11.94
CA THR A 120 8.47 14.19 -13.09
C THR A 120 8.85 15.42 -13.91
N GLN A 121 8.08 16.51 -13.83
CA GLN A 121 8.36 17.75 -14.55
C GLN A 121 9.75 18.30 -14.22
N LYS A 122 10.48 18.69 -15.28
CA LYS A 122 11.87 19.17 -15.15
C LYS A 122 11.97 20.59 -14.60
N ASP A 123 10.88 21.36 -14.65
CA ASP A 123 10.92 22.82 -14.51
C ASP A 123 10.27 23.37 -13.22
N ILE A 124 9.45 22.57 -12.50
CA ILE A 124 8.61 23.06 -11.39
C ILE A 124 9.40 23.53 -10.15
N GLN A 125 10.70 23.24 -10.05
CA GLN A 125 11.53 23.67 -8.90
C GLN A 125 12.48 24.83 -9.22
N ALA A 126 12.45 25.38 -10.45
CA ALA A 126 13.23 26.56 -10.84
C ALA A 126 12.51 27.89 -10.51
N CYS A 127 11.21 27.85 -10.22
CA CYS A 127 10.39 29.02 -9.89
C CYS A 127 10.62 29.50 -8.45
N GLY A 128 11.81 30.03 -8.21
CA GLY A 128 12.15 30.75 -6.99
C GLY A 128 13.41 31.61 -7.11
N LEU A 129 14.20 31.48 -8.19
CA LEU A 129 15.43 32.24 -8.36
C LEU A 129 15.47 32.86 -9.75
N SER A 130 15.01 34.10 -9.86
CA SER A 130 15.44 34.95 -10.96
C SER A 130 16.95 35.12 -10.87
N SER A 131 17.63 34.89 -11.99
CA SER A 131 19.02 35.23 -12.30
C SER A 131 20.10 34.13 -12.23
N VAL A 132 20.81 34.08 -13.36
CA VAL A 132 22.16 33.61 -13.65
C VAL A 132 22.34 32.15 -14.11
N HIS A 133 22.73 32.07 -15.39
CA HIS A 133 23.14 30.94 -16.25
C HIS A 133 24.29 30.04 -15.72
N LEU A 134 24.59 30.05 -14.41
CA LEU A 134 25.65 29.25 -13.77
C LEU A 134 25.11 28.21 -12.76
N ARG A 135 23.78 28.04 -12.64
CA ARG A 135 23.12 27.21 -11.60
C ARG A 135 22.49 25.90 -12.08
N ALA A 136 22.51 25.59 -13.37
CA ALA A 136 21.84 24.41 -13.90
C ALA A 136 22.38 23.12 -13.25
N ASP A 137 23.71 22.96 -13.14
CA ASP A 137 24.31 21.74 -12.60
C ASP A 137 24.07 21.55 -11.10
N VAL A 138 24.08 22.63 -10.31
CA VAL A 138 23.77 22.56 -8.86
C VAL A 138 22.29 22.24 -8.63
N SER A 139 21.39 22.80 -9.46
CA SER A 139 19.95 22.49 -9.39
C SER A 139 19.64 21.05 -9.78
N LEU A 140 20.35 20.48 -10.76
CA LEU A 140 20.22 19.08 -11.17
C LEU A 140 20.75 18.12 -10.12
N LEU A 141 21.89 18.43 -9.49
CA LEU A 141 22.43 17.63 -8.39
C LEU A 141 21.51 17.68 -7.16
N GLN A 142 21.08 18.85 -6.71
CA GLN A 142 20.11 18.98 -5.60
C GLN A 142 18.80 18.24 -5.87
N ARG A 143 18.36 18.28 -7.14
CA ARG A 143 17.22 17.50 -7.63
C ARG A 143 17.48 16.00 -7.49
N GLU A 144 18.58 15.47 -8.00
CA GLU A 144 18.93 14.05 -7.84
C GLU A 144 19.05 13.61 -6.37
N HIS A 145 19.64 14.46 -5.51
CA HIS A 145 19.74 14.17 -4.08
C HIS A 145 18.36 14.12 -3.42
N PHE A 146 17.45 15.01 -3.79
CA PHE A 146 16.06 14.96 -3.33
C PHE A 146 15.29 13.75 -3.88
N PHE A 147 15.51 13.39 -5.15
CA PHE A 147 15.01 12.15 -5.77
C PHE A 147 15.45 10.90 -5.04
N LYS A 148 16.62 10.94 -4.42
CA LYS A 148 17.13 9.79 -3.67
C LYS A 148 16.72 9.81 -2.19
N ALA A 149 16.20 10.93 -1.67
CA ALA A 149 15.98 11.12 -0.23
C ALA A 149 14.60 10.68 0.27
N CYS A 150 13.57 10.64 -0.60
CA CYS A 150 12.21 10.26 -0.18
C CYS A 150 11.39 9.64 -1.32
N CYS A 151 10.24 9.08 -0.96
CA CYS A 151 9.25 8.54 -1.90
C CYS A 151 8.14 9.55 -2.24
N TYR A 152 8.38 10.86 -2.12
CA TYR A 152 7.43 11.89 -2.58
C TYR A 152 5.98 11.78 -2.06
N PRO A 153 5.76 11.53 -0.76
CA PRO A 153 4.40 11.37 -0.24
C PRO A 153 3.53 12.62 -0.49
N SER A 154 2.38 12.43 -1.14
CA SER A 154 1.36 13.47 -1.33
C SER A 154 -0.04 12.92 -1.06
N PHE A 155 -0.95 13.78 -0.63
CA PHE A 155 -2.38 13.50 -0.74
C PHE A 155 -2.91 13.94 -2.09
N ILE A 156 -3.92 13.24 -2.59
CA ILE A 156 -4.70 13.68 -3.75
C ILE A 156 -6.15 13.79 -3.31
N VAL A 157 -6.79 14.92 -3.60
CA VAL A 157 -8.20 15.17 -3.32
C VAL A 157 -8.90 15.37 -4.64
N SER A 158 -9.73 14.42 -5.04
CA SER A 158 -10.51 14.56 -6.27
C SER A 158 -11.98 14.83 -5.96
N ILE A 159 -12.53 15.84 -6.62
CA ILE A 159 -13.93 16.25 -6.52
C ILE A 159 -14.55 16.10 -7.91
N ALA A 160 -15.67 15.39 -7.99
CA ALA A 160 -16.45 15.20 -9.22
C ALA A 160 -17.93 15.40 -8.90
N GLY A 161 -18.50 16.55 -9.28
CA GLY A 161 -19.84 16.95 -8.87
C GLY A 161 -20.00 16.86 -7.33
N PRO A 162 -21.02 16.13 -6.82
CA PRO A 162 -21.23 15.97 -5.39
C PRO A 162 -20.40 14.83 -4.77
N TRP A 163 -19.30 14.40 -5.39
CA TRP A 163 -18.46 13.30 -4.89
C TRP A 163 -17.06 13.77 -4.59
N ILE A 164 -16.49 13.29 -3.48
CA ILE A 164 -15.09 13.52 -3.11
C ILE A 164 -14.40 12.21 -2.78
N VAL A 165 -13.15 12.07 -3.19
CA VAL A 165 -12.28 10.95 -2.82
C VAL A 165 -10.92 11.47 -2.38
N ILE A 166 -10.36 10.85 -1.33
CA ILE A 166 -9.03 11.15 -0.83
C ILE A 166 -8.13 9.96 -1.14
N LEU A 167 -6.98 10.23 -1.76
CA LEU A 167 -5.95 9.26 -2.07
C LEU A 167 -4.63 9.65 -1.40
N GLY A 168 -3.79 8.64 -1.15
CA GLY A 168 -2.39 8.79 -0.81
C GLY A 168 -1.54 8.36 -2.00
N ALA A 169 -0.45 9.06 -2.25
CA ALA A 169 0.46 8.80 -3.34
C ALA A 169 1.91 8.80 -2.86
N VAL A 170 2.70 7.85 -3.37
CA VAL A 170 4.16 7.77 -3.20
C VAL A 170 4.83 7.41 -4.53
N PHE A 171 6.11 7.70 -4.68
CA PHE A 171 6.90 7.52 -5.90
C PHE A 171 8.24 6.83 -5.58
N PRO A 172 8.23 5.54 -5.21
CA PRO A 172 9.44 4.74 -4.99
C PRO A 172 10.20 4.52 -6.31
N THR A 173 9.57 3.88 -7.29
CA THR A 173 10.12 3.63 -8.64
C THR A 173 9.13 4.13 -9.70
N PRO A 174 7.96 3.50 -9.90
CA PRO A 174 6.78 4.18 -10.45
C PRO A 174 5.90 4.76 -9.34
N PRO A 175 4.95 5.65 -9.68
CA PRO A 175 4.00 6.20 -8.72
C PRO A 175 3.00 5.13 -8.25
N ILE A 176 2.88 4.96 -6.94
CA ILE A 176 1.85 4.15 -6.30
C ILE A 176 0.81 5.11 -5.74
N VAL A 177 -0.44 4.96 -6.18
CA VAL A 177 -1.57 5.78 -5.74
C VAL A 177 -2.68 4.87 -5.22
N GLN A 178 -3.11 5.12 -3.98
CA GLN A 178 -4.14 4.31 -3.32
C GLN A 178 -5.24 5.19 -2.75
N ARG A 179 -6.49 4.73 -2.90
CA ARG A 179 -7.65 5.37 -2.28
C ARG A 179 -7.63 5.14 -0.78
N LEU A 180 -7.63 6.22 0.00
CA LEU A 180 -7.75 6.19 1.45
C LEU A 180 -9.22 6.24 1.89
N THR A 181 -10.10 6.72 1.01
CA THR A 181 -11.55 6.68 1.18
C THR A 181 -12.22 6.13 -0.07
N ASP A 182 -13.45 5.64 0.08
CA ASP A 182 -14.37 5.53 -1.05
C ASP A 182 -14.76 6.92 -1.58
N TYR A 183 -15.55 6.97 -2.65
CA TYR A 183 -16.23 8.18 -3.06
C TYR A 183 -17.29 8.56 -2.02
N LEU A 184 -17.02 9.66 -1.31
CA LEU A 184 -17.89 10.22 -0.29
C LEU A 184 -18.84 11.21 -0.95
N TRP A 185 -20.13 11.02 -0.72
CA TRP A 185 -21.15 11.94 -1.20
C TRP A 185 -21.11 13.25 -0.40
N LEU A 186 -21.06 14.40 -1.04
CA LEU A 186 -21.10 15.73 -0.42
C LEU A 186 -22.51 16.29 -0.32
N GLY A 187 -23.53 15.55 -0.77
CA GLY A 187 -24.91 16.01 -0.76
C GLY A 187 -25.42 16.37 0.64
N ASN A 188 -26.09 17.50 0.73
CA ASN A 188 -26.67 18.00 1.98
C ASN A 188 -28.16 17.66 2.08
N SER A 189 -28.57 16.96 3.14
CA SER A 189 -29.97 16.75 3.52
C SER A 189 -30.18 17.21 4.96
N ARG A 190 -31.34 17.83 5.24
CA ARG A 190 -31.72 18.31 6.59
C ARG A 190 -31.83 17.20 7.64
N SER A 191 -31.78 15.93 7.25
CA SER A 191 -31.93 14.77 8.12
C SER A 191 -30.68 13.90 8.22
N ASN A 192 -29.49 14.41 7.82
CA ASN A 192 -28.30 13.59 7.64
C ASN A 192 -27.07 14.09 8.43
N ASP A 193 -27.29 14.42 9.70
CA ASP A 193 -26.24 14.95 10.59
C ASP A 193 -25.09 13.95 10.79
N ASP A 194 -25.38 12.64 10.87
CA ASP A 194 -24.35 11.60 11.03
C ASP A 194 -23.39 11.54 9.84
N HIS A 195 -23.89 11.74 8.62
CA HIS A 195 -23.05 11.80 7.42
C HIS A 195 -22.21 13.07 7.39
N ALA A 196 -22.78 14.22 7.76
CA ALA A 196 -22.03 15.45 7.89
C ALA A 196 -20.90 15.33 8.95
N LEU A 197 -21.17 14.67 10.08
CA LEU A 197 -20.18 14.36 11.10
C LEU A 197 -19.10 13.39 10.58
N ARG A 198 -19.48 12.37 9.80
CA ARG A 198 -18.52 11.48 9.13
C ARG A 198 -17.59 12.26 8.21
N LEU A 199 -18.12 13.14 7.36
CA LEU A 199 -17.32 14.00 6.49
C LEU A 199 -16.41 14.93 7.29
N ALA A 200 -16.91 15.53 8.38
CA ALA A 200 -16.11 16.40 9.24
C ALA A 200 -14.93 15.65 9.88
N HIS A 201 -15.13 14.41 10.34
CA HIS A 201 -14.06 13.55 10.82
C HIS A 201 -13.03 13.22 9.73
N VAL A 202 -13.48 12.94 8.50
CA VAL A 202 -12.58 12.70 7.36
C VAL A 202 -11.72 13.93 7.07
N PHE A 203 -12.32 15.12 6.95
CA PHE A 203 -11.57 16.36 6.70
C PHE A 203 -10.63 16.73 7.84
N GLN A 204 -11.06 16.51 9.09
CA GLN A 204 -10.18 16.73 10.24
C GLN A 204 -8.99 15.76 10.23
N SER A 205 -9.21 14.50 9.84
CA SER A 205 -8.14 13.51 9.74
C SER A 205 -7.17 13.87 8.60
N LEU A 206 -7.69 14.28 7.45
CA LEU A 206 -6.88 14.78 6.33
C LEU A 206 -6.04 15.99 6.76
N ARG A 207 -6.63 16.96 7.49
CA ARG A 207 -5.89 18.12 7.99
C ARG A 207 -4.72 17.72 8.90
N LEU A 208 -4.95 16.82 9.87
CA LEU A 208 -3.89 16.35 10.75
C LEU A 208 -2.78 15.64 9.96
N ALA A 209 -3.15 14.80 9.00
CA ALA A 209 -2.19 14.10 8.16
C ALA A 209 -1.40 15.05 7.25
N VAL A 210 -2.02 16.12 6.75
CA VAL A 210 -1.36 17.21 6.00
C VAL A 210 -0.38 17.99 6.88
N ASP A 211 -0.75 18.30 8.14
CA ASP A 211 0.16 18.95 9.10
C ASP A 211 1.39 18.06 9.41
N ASP A 212 1.18 16.75 9.61
CA ASP A 212 2.27 15.78 9.82
C ASP A 212 3.18 15.64 8.59
N LEU A 213 2.59 15.62 7.40
CA LEU A 213 3.31 15.54 6.13
C LEU A 213 4.14 16.82 5.86
N GLU A 214 3.58 17.99 6.16
CA GLU A 214 4.30 19.26 6.07
C GLU A 214 5.52 19.25 6.99
N LYS A 215 5.34 18.80 8.24
CA LYS A 215 6.42 18.66 9.21
C LYS A 215 7.50 17.69 8.70
N TYR A 216 7.10 16.55 8.15
CA TYR A 216 8.02 15.60 7.50
C TYR A 216 8.88 16.30 6.44
N TYR A 217 8.28 17.07 5.53
CA TYR A 217 9.04 17.78 4.49
C TYR A 217 9.94 18.90 5.03
N GLN A 218 9.55 19.56 6.12
CA GLN A 218 10.38 20.57 6.80
C GLN A 218 11.59 19.96 7.50
N GLU A 219 11.44 18.75 8.05
CA GLU A 219 12.48 18.01 8.77
C GLU A 219 13.34 17.14 7.85
N LEU A 220 12.90 16.91 6.60
CA LEU A 220 13.62 16.13 5.59
C LEU A 220 14.95 16.81 5.23
N GLY A 221 15.99 16.44 5.96
CA GLY A 221 17.37 16.85 5.72
C GLY A 221 17.97 16.07 4.55
N LEU A 222 18.65 16.79 3.65
CA LEU A 222 19.53 16.17 2.65
C LEU A 222 20.83 15.75 3.35
N SER A 223 20.83 14.63 4.07
CA SER A 223 22.09 14.08 4.60
C SER A 223 22.80 13.27 3.52
N ASP A 224 24.12 13.45 3.40
CA ASP A 224 25.01 12.68 2.53
C ASP A 224 25.19 11.20 2.99
N SER A 225 24.48 10.77 4.04
CA SER A 225 24.54 9.39 4.49
C SER A 225 23.86 8.47 3.47
N HIS A 226 24.62 7.50 2.95
CA HIS A 226 24.15 6.38 2.12
C HIS A 226 22.91 5.65 2.68
N SER A 227 22.57 5.82 3.97
CA SER A 227 21.37 5.27 4.61
C SER A 227 20.03 5.87 4.13
N LEU A 228 19.99 7.13 3.66
CA LEU A 228 18.76 7.76 3.17
C LEU A 228 18.38 7.31 1.75
N GLN A 229 19.33 6.79 0.97
CA GLN A 229 19.08 6.33 -0.40
C GLN A 229 18.20 5.06 -0.46
N ALA A 230 18.13 4.31 0.64
CA ALA A 230 17.37 3.06 0.74
C ALA A 230 15.91 3.28 1.13
N THR A 231 15.57 4.30 1.93
CA THR A 231 14.24 4.43 2.55
C THR A 231 13.11 4.66 1.56
N ARG A 232 13.38 5.23 0.38
CA ARG A 232 12.34 5.50 -0.61
C ARG A 232 11.77 4.25 -1.29
N TYR A 233 12.49 3.13 -1.27
CA TYR A 233 12.12 1.90 -1.97
C TYR A 233 11.50 0.84 -1.04
N PHE A 234 11.46 1.13 0.25
CA PHE A 234 11.02 0.17 1.25
C PHE A 234 9.87 0.74 2.10
N PRO A 235 8.98 -0.12 2.60
CA PRO A 235 8.02 0.25 3.62
C PRO A 235 8.71 0.78 4.89
N ASP A 236 8.00 1.57 5.72
CA ASP A 236 8.52 2.05 7.01
C ASP A 236 8.61 0.93 8.07
N ILE A 237 7.90 -0.16 7.82
CA ILE A 237 7.73 -1.29 8.74
C ILE A 237 9.05 -2.04 8.84
N THR A 238 9.67 -2.01 10.02
CA THR A 238 11.03 -2.55 10.24
C THR A 238 11.12 -3.45 11.46
N GLU A 239 9.97 -3.82 12.04
CA GLU A 239 9.91 -4.69 13.21
C GLU A 239 8.62 -5.50 13.28
N TYR A 240 8.67 -6.61 14.02
CA TYR A 240 7.51 -7.43 14.37
C TYR A 240 7.61 -7.94 15.80
N ASP A 241 6.47 -8.30 16.39
CA ASP A 241 6.41 -8.85 17.74
C ASP A 241 6.25 -10.38 17.67
N ASP A 242 7.24 -11.13 18.11
CA ASP A 242 7.19 -12.61 18.11
C ASP A 242 6.44 -13.21 19.32
N ASN A 243 5.68 -12.38 20.05
CA ASN A 243 5.02 -12.64 21.34
C ASN A 243 5.95 -12.72 22.55
N THR A 244 7.26 -12.73 22.35
CA THR A 244 8.27 -12.76 23.42
C THR A 244 9.18 -11.54 23.41
N LYS A 245 9.41 -10.97 22.23
CA LYS A 245 10.27 -9.81 21.99
C LYS A 245 9.90 -9.11 20.67
N VAL A 246 10.29 -7.85 20.60
CA VAL A 246 10.30 -7.09 19.34
C VAL A 246 11.55 -7.48 18.57
N VAL A 247 11.37 -7.99 17.35
CA VAL A 247 12.43 -8.35 16.43
C VAL A 247 12.53 -7.27 15.36
N ARG A 248 13.72 -6.69 15.18
CA ARG A 248 13.95 -5.65 14.17
C ARG A 248 14.67 -6.21 12.97
N PHE A 249 14.44 -5.60 11.82
CA PHE A 249 15.08 -5.95 10.57
C PHE A 249 15.36 -4.72 9.72
N GLN A 250 16.34 -4.86 8.83
CA GLN A 250 16.71 -3.86 7.83
C GLN A 250 16.50 -4.46 6.43
N TYR A 251 15.77 -3.74 5.59
CA TYR A 251 15.61 -4.14 4.18
C TYR A 251 16.93 -4.08 3.41
N LEU A 252 17.13 -5.09 2.56
CA LEU A 252 18.28 -5.20 1.67
C LEU A 252 17.89 -4.90 0.23
N GLN A 253 16.82 -5.52 -0.28
CA GLN A 253 16.33 -5.31 -1.65
C GLN A 253 14.87 -5.79 -1.81
N PRO A 254 14.08 -5.20 -2.73
CA PRO A 254 12.83 -5.78 -3.17
C PRO A 254 13.09 -7.09 -3.94
N LEU A 255 12.18 -8.06 -3.84
CA LEU A 255 12.28 -9.34 -4.55
C LEU A 255 11.42 -9.40 -5.81
N GLU A 256 10.48 -8.47 -5.97
CA GLU A 256 9.72 -8.24 -7.20
C GLU A 256 10.10 -6.90 -7.81
N ILE A 257 10.07 -6.80 -9.14
CA ILE A 257 10.53 -5.62 -9.90
C ILE A 257 9.35 -4.68 -10.23
N ASP A 258 8.10 -5.12 -10.04
CA ASP A 258 6.91 -4.37 -10.42
C ASP A 258 6.34 -3.47 -9.30
N GLU A 259 5.33 -2.68 -9.67
CA GLU A 259 4.69 -1.66 -8.81
C GLU A 259 3.87 -2.26 -7.66
N SER A 260 3.61 -3.57 -7.70
CA SER A 260 2.89 -4.34 -6.69
C SER A 260 3.83 -5.14 -5.78
N CYS A 261 5.14 -4.84 -5.77
CA CYS A 261 6.09 -5.52 -4.92
C CYS A 261 5.70 -5.47 -3.44
N MET A 262 5.29 -6.63 -2.91
CA MET A 262 4.97 -6.81 -1.49
C MET A 262 6.02 -7.64 -0.75
N THR A 263 7.00 -8.19 -1.49
CA THR A 263 7.99 -9.14 -1.00
C THR A 263 9.40 -8.55 -1.01
N PHE A 264 10.07 -8.56 0.15
CA PHE A 264 11.37 -7.92 0.35
C PHE A 264 12.36 -8.86 1.03
N LEU A 265 13.62 -8.80 0.61
CA LEU A 265 14.73 -9.39 1.35
C LEU A 265 15.15 -8.43 2.46
N ALA A 266 15.27 -8.94 3.67
CA ALA A 266 15.73 -8.18 4.83
C ALA A 266 16.77 -8.96 5.65
N LYS A 267 17.40 -8.27 6.58
CA LYS A 267 18.39 -8.78 7.51
C LYS A 267 17.92 -8.50 8.93
N LEU A 268 17.84 -9.52 9.78
CA LEU A 268 17.53 -9.33 11.19
C LEU A 268 18.70 -8.63 11.92
N ASP A 269 18.42 -8.06 13.10
CA ASP A 269 19.45 -7.45 13.93
C ASP A 269 20.53 -8.44 14.44
N GLU A 270 21.60 -7.90 15.04
CA GLU A 270 22.72 -8.70 15.57
C GLU A 270 22.29 -9.72 16.64
N ALA A 271 21.26 -9.41 17.43
CA ALA A 271 20.75 -10.32 18.45
C ALA A 271 20.12 -11.59 17.85
N HIS A 272 19.82 -11.56 16.55
CA HIS A 272 19.30 -12.67 15.77
C HIS A 272 20.34 -13.22 14.78
N GLY A 273 21.63 -12.96 15.02
CA GLY A 273 22.72 -13.51 14.22
C GLY A 273 22.76 -12.97 12.79
N GLU A 274 22.17 -11.80 12.54
CA GLU A 274 22.23 -11.14 11.23
C GLU A 274 21.63 -11.98 10.08
N GLU A 275 20.70 -12.87 10.42
CA GLU A 275 20.06 -13.79 9.48
C GLU A 275 19.27 -13.06 8.38
N GLN A 276 19.38 -13.54 7.15
CA GLN A 276 18.56 -13.05 6.03
C GLN A 276 17.18 -13.68 6.05
N VAL A 277 16.17 -12.85 5.89
CA VAL A 277 14.75 -13.22 5.90
C VAL A 277 14.02 -12.62 4.72
N VAL A 278 12.92 -13.25 4.34
CA VAL A 278 11.94 -12.67 3.42
C VAL A 278 10.80 -12.08 4.25
N VAL A 279 10.47 -10.83 3.98
CA VAL A 279 9.32 -10.10 4.56
C VAL A 279 8.31 -9.91 3.44
N ASN A 280 7.12 -10.47 3.59
CA ASN A 280 6.01 -10.32 2.65
C ASN A 280 4.79 -9.69 3.34
N PHE A 281 4.07 -8.84 2.62
CA PHE A 281 2.83 -8.21 3.07
C PHE A 281 1.64 -8.77 2.29
N VAL A 282 0.76 -9.49 2.98
CA VAL A 282 -0.23 -10.38 2.35
C VAL A 282 -1.61 -10.11 2.90
N GLU A 283 -2.66 -10.22 2.09
CA GLU A 283 -4.04 -10.08 2.59
C GLU A 283 -4.45 -11.26 3.48
N ARG A 284 -3.86 -12.42 3.26
CA ARG A 284 -4.19 -13.66 3.95
C ARG A 284 -2.91 -14.44 4.21
N CYS A 285 -2.67 -14.78 5.47
CA CYS A 285 -1.57 -15.65 5.81
C CYS A 285 -2.02 -17.11 5.97
N GLY A 286 -1.56 -17.99 5.07
CA GLY A 286 -1.72 -19.44 5.16
C GLY A 286 -0.83 -20.11 6.22
N ALA A 287 -0.77 -19.54 7.43
CA ALA A 287 0.21 -19.88 8.46
C ALA A 287 0.21 -21.37 8.86
N GLU A 288 -0.97 -21.99 8.92
CA GLU A 288 -1.12 -23.39 9.31
C GLU A 288 -0.49 -24.33 8.29
N ALA A 289 -0.83 -24.15 7.01
CA ALA A 289 -0.26 -24.91 5.90
C ALA A 289 1.27 -24.68 5.79
N HIS A 290 1.71 -23.43 5.92
CA HIS A 290 3.13 -23.07 5.88
C HIS A 290 3.90 -23.77 7.01
N ARG A 291 3.46 -23.63 8.28
CA ARG A 291 4.13 -24.29 9.43
C ARG A 291 4.15 -25.81 9.28
N LEU A 292 3.08 -26.41 8.77
CA LEU A 292 3.00 -27.84 8.54
C LEU A 292 4.09 -28.31 7.57
N LEU A 293 4.20 -27.68 6.39
CA LEU A 293 5.23 -28.05 5.42
C LEU A 293 6.64 -27.70 5.90
N ALA A 294 6.81 -26.57 6.60
CA ALA A 294 8.10 -26.19 7.18
C ALA A 294 8.60 -27.25 8.18
N SER A 295 7.70 -27.79 9.02
CA SER A 295 8.04 -28.86 9.98
C SER A 295 8.51 -30.17 9.32
N LYS A 296 8.20 -30.35 8.03
CA LYS A 296 8.61 -31.50 7.21
C LYS A 296 9.78 -31.18 6.28
N GLY A 297 10.36 -29.98 6.39
CA GLY A 297 11.40 -29.50 5.48
C GLY A 297 10.91 -29.38 4.03
N LYS A 298 9.64 -29.02 3.82
CA LYS A 298 9.04 -28.82 2.49
C LYS A 298 8.61 -27.36 2.23
N ALA A 299 8.88 -26.46 3.17
CA ALA A 299 8.71 -25.01 3.04
C ALA A 299 9.81 -24.32 3.88
N PRO A 300 10.14 -23.03 3.63
CA PRO A 300 11.05 -22.28 4.49
C PRO A 300 10.49 -22.13 5.91
N ALA A 301 11.36 -22.00 6.90
CA ALA A 301 10.91 -21.79 8.28
C ALA A 301 10.12 -20.47 8.41
N LEU A 302 8.88 -20.56 8.92
CA LEU A 302 8.04 -19.40 9.21
C LEU A 302 8.45 -18.79 10.56
N LYS A 303 8.92 -17.54 10.56
CA LYS A 303 9.35 -16.81 11.77
C LYS A 303 8.22 -15.98 12.36
N TYR A 304 7.46 -15.30 11.51
CA TYR A 304 6.33 -14.48 11.92
C TYR A 304 5.20 -14.56 10.90
N CYS A 305 3.98 -14.53 11.41
CA CYS A 305 2.79 -14.31 10.62
C CYS A 305 1.73 -13.67 11.52
N GLY A 306 1.30 -12.46 11.18
CA GLY A 306 0.35 -11.72 12.01
C GLY A 306 0.11 -10.29 11.54
N PRO A 307 -0.61 -9.49 12.35
CA PRO A 307 -0.88 -8.10 12.03
C PRO A 307 0.43 -7.29 11.94
N ILE A 308 0.45 -6.27 11.08
CA ILE A 308 1.62 -5.40 10.89
C ILE A 308 1.90 -4.55 12.15
N SER A 309 0.85 -3.98 12.75
CA SER A 309 0.92 -3.23 14.01
C SER A 309 0.08 -3.95 15.06
N SER A 310 0.75 -4.47 16.09
CA SER A 310 0.11 -5.13 17.25
C SER A 310 -0.31 -4.15 18.34
N ASP A 311 0.30 -2.95 18.37
CA ASP A 311 0.01 -1.89 19.34
C ASP A 311 -1.24 -1.06 18.99
N GLY A 312 -1.75 -1.22 17.77
CA GLY A 312 -2.92 -0.50 17.24
C GLY A 312 -2.63 0.97 16.92
N LYS A 313 -1.35 1.34 16.83
CA LYS A 313 -0.94 2.70 16.47
C LYS A 313 -1.30 3.03 15.02
N TYR A 314 -1.22 2.04 14.14
CA TYR A 314 -1.53 2.16 12.73
C TYR A 314 -2.51 1.08 12.28
N TRP A 315 -3.37 1.41 11.31
CA TRP A 315 -4.33 0.49 10.71
C TRP A 315 -3.92 0.17 9.27
N TYR A 316 -3.70 -1.11 8.98
CA TYR A 316 -3.29 -1.59 7.66
C TYR A 316 -4.37 -2.45 6.98
N GLY A 317 -5.63 -2.28 7.37
CA GLY A 317 -6.72 -3.08 6.78
C GLY A 317 -6.63 -4.56 7.16
N SER A 318 -6.86 -5.41 6.16
CA SER A 318 -6.67 -6.86 6.25
C SER A 318 -5.23 -7.31 6.06
N LEU A 319 -4.30 -6.39 5.75
CA LEU A 319 -2.93 -6.73 5.44
C LEU A 319 -2.20 -7.29 6.67
N GLN A 320 -1.48 -8.37 6.44
CA GLN A 320 -0.67 -9.10 7.40
C GLN A 320 0.77 -9.09 6.96
N MET A 321 1.69 -9.23 7.91
CA MET A 321 3.10 -9.41 7.63
C MET A 321 3.49 -10.87 7.88
N VAL A 322 4.22 -11.42 6.93
CA VAL A 322 4.82 -12.75 6.98
C VAL A 322 6.33 -12.59 6.92
N VAL A 323 7.04 -13.15 7.89
CA VAL A 323 8.50 -13.19 7.90
C VAL A 323 8.94 -14.65 7.89
N MET A 324 9.76 -15.02 6.92
CA MET A 324 10.23 -16.39 6.74
C MET A 324 11.73 -16.44 6.42
N GLU A 325 12.31 -17.62 6.55
CA GLU A 325 13.68 -17.91 6.13
C GLU A 325 13.91 -17.55 4.66
N SER A 326 15.03 -16.88 4.36
CA SER A 326 15.48 -16.66 2.98
C SER A 326 16.15 -17.91 2.43
N LEU A 327 15.61 -18.47 1.35
CA LEU A 327 16.19 -19.61 0.65
C LEU A 327 17.25 -19.16 -0.36
N ARG A 328 18.28 -19.99 -0.58
CA ARG A 328 19.26 -19.83 -1.66
C ARG A 328 19.09 -20.93 -2.68
N GLY A 329 18.83 -20.56 -3.93
CA GLY A 329 18.63 -21.48 -5.04
C GLY A 329 17.62 -20.92 -6.05
N PRO A 330 17.60 -21.44 -7.28
CA PRO A 330 16.65 -21.00 -8.30
C PRO A 330 15.24 -21.52 -8.01
N THR A 331 14.24 -20.76 -8.45
CA THR A 331 12.89 -21.31 -8.62
C THR A 331 12.89 -22.36 -9.73
N VAL A 332 11.92 -23.26 -9.71
CA VAL A 332 11.74 -24.24 -10.78
C VAL A 332 11.53 -23.53 -12.13
N ALA A 333 10.80 -22.41 -12.14
CA ALA A 333 10.61 -21.59 -13.35
C ALA A 333 11.91 -21.01 -13.92
N GLN A 334 12.90 -20.70 -13.09
CA GLN A 334 14.20 -20.20 -13.53
C GLN A 334 15.12 -21.32 -14.01
N LYS A 335 14.97 -22.52 -13.46
CA LYS A 335 15.87 -23.65 -13.71
C LYS A 335 15.44 -24.51 -14.89
N TYR A 336 14.13 -24.66 -15.10
CA TYR A 336 13.54 -25.52 -16.13
C TYR A 336 12.80 -24.67 -17.15
N GLU A 337 13.10 -24.85 -18.43
CA GLU A 337 12.44 -24.12 -19.53
C GLU A 337 11.10 -24.74 -19.96
N GLU A 338 10.95 -26.08 -19.84
CA GLU A 338 9.77 -26.80 -20.32
C GLU A 338 9.20 -27.78 -19.29
N SER A 339 9.95 -28.84 -18.95
CA SER A 339 9.48 -29.90 -18.07
C SER A 339 10.39 -30.09 -16.88
N ILE A 340 9.77 -30.29 -15.72
CA ILE A 340 10.48 -30.47 -14.45
C ILE A 340 10.93 -31.91 -14.27
N ALA A 341 11.96 -32.14 -13.46
CA ALA A 341 12.35 -33.50 -13.10
C ALA A 341 11.22 -34.21 -12.36
N GLU A 342 10.93 -35.47 -12.73
CA GLU A 342 9.85 -36.24 -12.12
C GLU A 342 10.05 -36.43 -10.61
N THR A 343 11.29 -36.48 -10.13
CA THR A 343 11.59 -36.52 -8.69
C THR A 343 11.12 -35.27 -7.96
N VAL A 344 11.23 -34.09 -8.60
CA VAL A 344 10.70 -32.82 -8.07
C VAL A 344 9.17 -32.86 -8.09
N ARG A 345 8.55 -33.29 -9.20
CA ARG A 345 7.09 -33.38 -9.30
C ARG A 345 6.49 -34.28 -8.22
N GLU A 346 7.05 -35.47 -8.03
CA GLU A 346 6.62 -36.40 -6.99
C GLU A 346 6.87 -35.87 -5.57
N ALA A 347 7.96 -35.12 -5.36
CA ALA A 347 8.18 -34.45 -4.08
C ALA A 347 7.14 -33.36 -3.81
N VAL A 348 6.74 -32.58 -4.81
CA VAL A 348 5.67 -31.57 -4.69
C VAL A 348 4.34 -32.28 -4.42
N ARG A 349 4.02 -33.34 -5.17
CA ARG A 349 2.83 -34.16 -4.94
C ARG A 349 2.78 -34.70 -3.51
N GLY A 350 3.91 -35.18 -2.99
CA GLY A 350 4.04 -35.62 -1.60
C GLY A 350 3.80 -34.50 -0.59
N ALA A 351 4.35 -33.31 -0.83
CA ALA A 351 4.12 -32.14 0.04
C ALA A 351 2.64 -31.71 0.04
N VAL A 352 1.99 -31.68 -1.13
CA VAL A 352 0.56 -31.37 -1.23
C VAL A 352 -0.30 -32.43 -0.51
N ARG A 353 0.05 -33.71 -0.61
CA ARG A 353 -0.65 -34.77 0.16
C ARG A 353 -0.56 -34.57 1.68
N ILE A 354 0.59 -34.11 2.18
CA ILE A 354 0.75 -33.78 3.61
C ILE A 354 -0.25 -32.68 4.04
N LEU A 355 -0.51 -31.68 3.19
CA LEU A 355 -1.54 -30.68 3.45
C LEU A 355 -2.94 -31.31 3.45
N HIS A 356 -3.24 -32.11 2.42
CA HIS A 356 -4.56 -32.72 2.23
C HIS A 356 -4.92 -33.67 3.38
N ASP A 357 -3.95 -34.40 3.93
CA ASP A 357 -4.11 -35.26 5.10
C ASP A 357 -4.54 -34.49 6.36
N GLN A 358 -4.30 -33.18 6.41
CA GLN A 358 -4.75 -32.27 7.46
C GLN A 358 -5.95 -31.41 7.03
N SER A 359 -6.63 -31.75 5.93
CA SER A 359 -7.72 -30.98 5.33
C SER A 359 -7.34 -29.56 4.91
N LEU A 360 -6.07 -29.33 4.57
CA LEU A 360 -5.54 -28.06 4.08
C LEU A 360 -5.32 -28.12 2.56
N VAL A 361 -5.45 -26.98 1.89
CA VAL A 361 -5.10 -26.76 0.48
C VAL A 361 -4.07 -25.65 0.35
N HIS A 362 -3.31 -25.66 -0.75
CA HIS A 362 -2.35 -24.59 -1.07
C HIS A 362 -2.95 -23.52 -1.98
N GLY A 363 -3.57 -23.93 -3.09
CA GLY A 363 -4.25 -23.07 -4.04
C GLY A 363 -3.39 -22.42 -5.11
N ASP A 364 -2.07 -22.27 -4.90
CA ASP A 364 -1.17 -21.64 -5.89
C ASP A 364 0.11 -22.47 -6.16
N ILE A 365 -0.05 -23.74 -6.53
CA ILE A 365 1.10 -24.60 -6.89
C ILE A 365 1.50 -24.30 -8.34
N ARG A 366 2.71 -23.76 -8.53
CA ARG A 366 3.25 -23.42 -9.85
C ARG A 366 4.78 -23.28 -9.79
N THR A 367 5.43 -23.35 -10.94
CA THR A 367 6.90 -23.35 -11.05
C THR A 367 7.60 -22.13 -10.42
N PRO A 368 7.04 -20.91 -10.36
CA PRO A 368 7.65 -19.81 -9.62
C PRO A 368 7.58 -19.97 -8.09
N ASN A 369 6.61 -20.73 -7.58
CA ASN A 369 6.34 -20.90 -6.15
C ASN A 369 7.05 -22.14 -5.57
N ILE A 370 8.02 -22.69 -6.31
CA ILE A 370 8.81 -23.86 -5.91
C ILE A 370 10.28 -23.51 -6.06
N VAL A 371 11.04 -23.60 -4.97
CA VAL A 371 12.48 -23.31 -4.93
C VAL A 371 13.25 -24.62 -4.76
N ILE A 372 14.34 -24.77 -5.53
CA ILE A 372 15.29 -25.87 -5.35
C ILE A 372 16.50 -25.34 -4.59
N VAL A 373 16.57 -25.60 -3.29
CA VAL A 373 17.63 -25.06 -2.42
C VAL A 373 19.00 -25.60 -2.82
N ASP A 374 20.01 -24.74 -2.89
CA ASP A 374 21.38 -25.12 -3.23
C ASP A 374 21.92 -26.19 -2.27
N GLY A 375 22.65 -27.17 -2.82
CA GLY A 375 23.26 -28.23 -2.02
C GLY A 375 23.42 -29.54 -2.78
N ALA A 376 24.07 -30.50 -2.13
CA ALA A 376 24.17 -31.87 -2.63
C ALA A 376 22.89 -32.66 -2.34
N GLY A 377 22.64 -33.71 -3.12
CA GLY A 377 21.49 -34.61 -2.95
C GLY A 377 20.38 -34.39 -3.97
N ASP A 378 19.32 -35.20 -3.86
CA ASP A 378 18.19 -35.18 -4.78
C ASP A 378 17.46 -33.84 -4.73
N GLU A 379 16.98 -33.40 -5.90
CA GLU A 379 16.30 -32.12 -6.03
C GLU A 379 14.95 -32.13 -5.33
N GLY A 380 14.25 -33.28 -5.33
CA GLY A 380 12.98 -33.44 -4.61
C GLY A 380 13.13 -33.35 -3.09
N GLU A 381 14.29 -33.73 -2.54
CA GLU A 381 14.62 -33.52 -1.13
C GLU A 381 14.89 -32.05 -0.80
N ARG A 382 15.55 -31.33 -1.72
CA ARG A 382 15.90 -29.91 -1.60
C ARG A 382 14.79 -28.94 -2.01
N MET A 383 13.71 -29.45 -2.60
CA MET A 383 12.55 -28.67 -2.99
C MET A 383 11.84 -28.06 -1.77
N ARG A 384 11.48 -26.79 -1.89
CA ARG A 384 10.66 -26.04 -0.92
C ARG A 384 9.53 -25.32 -1.67
N ILE A 385 8.31 -25.44 -1.16
CA ILE A 385 7.16 -24.65 -1.60
C ILE A 385 7.18 -23.31 -0.85
N ILE A 386 6.93 -22.23 -1.57
CA ILE A 386 6.78 -20.85 -1.06
C ILE A 386 5.40 -20.31 -1.47
N ASP A 387 5.07 -19.09 -1.01
CA ASP A 387 3.83 -18.37 -1.33
C ASP A 387 2.54 -19.10 -0.88
N PHE A 388 2.17 -18.89 0.38
CA PHE A 388 1.03 -19.55 1.04
C PHE A 388 -0.20 -18.64 1.15
N ASP A 389 -0.30 -17.59 0.32
CA ASP A 389 -1.28 -16.51 0.50
C ASP A 389 -2.73 -16.98 0.28
N TRP A 390 -2.91 -18.09 -0.44
CA TRP A 390 -4.21 -18.68 -0.70
C TRP A 390 -4.46 -19.97 0.10
N ALA A 391 -3.46 -20.42 0.86
CA ALA A 391 -3.52 -21.67 1.58
C ALA A 391 -4.40 -21.58 2.81
N GLY A 392 -5.03 -22.70 3.16
CA GLY A 392 -5.87 -22.82 4.35
C GLY A 392 -6.78 -24.03 4.30
N GLU A 393 -7.79 -24.05 5.17
CA GLU A 393 -8.70 -25.19 5.27
C GLU A 393 -9.58 -25.31 4.02
N GLN A 394 -9.63 -26.54 3.48
CA GLN A 394 -10.51 -26.93 2.40
C GLN A 394 -11.95 -26.48 2.67
N GLY A 395 -12.58 -25.83 1.69
CA GLY A 395 -13.96 -25.35 1.82
C GLY A 395 -14.12 -23.99 2.49
N LYS A 396 -13.05 -23.43 3.09
CA LYS A 396 -13.08 -22.11 3.72
C LYS A 396 -12.33 -21.04 2.93
N VAL A 397 -11.25 -21.41 2.25
CA VAL A 397 -10.46 -20.49 1.43
C VAL A 397 -10.97 -20.41 -0.02
N ARG A 398 -10.84 -19.22 -0.61
CA ARG A 398 -11.32 -18.88 -1.95
C ARG A 398 -10.24 -18.17 -2.76
N TYR A 399 -10.27 -18.37 -4.06
CA TYR A 399 -9.47 -17.60 -5.00
C TYR A 399 -9.77 -16.10 -4.90
N PRO A 400 -8.77 -15.21 -5.03
CA PRO A 400 -9.00 -13.75 -5.03
C PRO A 400 -9.83 -13.29 -6.24
N LEU A 401 -10.15 -11.99 -6.29
CA LEU A 401 -10.62 -11.35 -7.52
C LEU A 401 -9.45 -11.20 -8.49
N HIS A 402 -9.75 -11.13 -9.79
CA HIS A 402 -8.75 -10.92 -10.85
C HIS A 402 -7.74 -12.05 -11.00
N LEU A 403 -8.18 -13.31 -10.93
CA LEU A 403 -7.29 -14.44 -11.18
C LEU A 403 -6.58 -14.35 -12.52
N SER A 404 -5.30 -14.72 -12.53
CA SER A 404 -4.53 -14.83 -13.75
C SER A 404 -5.17 -15.83 -14.71
N ASN A 405 -5.02 -15.56 -16.01
CA ASN A 405 -5.52 -16.48 -17.04
C ASN A 405 -4.86 -17.86 -16.95
N TYR A 406 -3.63 -17.96 -16.43
CA TYR A 406 -2.97 -19.22 -16.19
C TYR A 406 -3.80 -20.12 -15.26
N ILE A 407 -4.15 -19.63 -14.06
CA ILE A 407 -4.92 -20.42 -13.09
C ILE A 407 -6.32 -20.76 -13.63
N ARG A 408 -6.99 -19.78 -14.26
CA ARG A 408 -8.31 -19.99 -14.87
C ARG A 408 -8.28 -21.07 -15.95
N ASN A 409 -7.29 -21.04 -16.83
CA ASN A 409 -7.19 -22.00 -17.93
C ASN A 409 -6.79 -23.39 -17.46
N THR A 410 -5.90 -23.49 -16.46
CA THR A 410 -5.45 -24.78 -15.92
C THR A 410 -6.56 -25.49 -15.15
N LEU A 411 -7.39 -24.76 -14.40
CA LEU A 411 -8.37 -25.34 -13.48
C LEU A 411 -9.82 -25.23 -13.93
N GLY A 412 -10.13 -24.34 -14.88
CA GLY A 412 -11.51 -24.02 -15.26
C GLY A 412 -12.29 -23.24 -14.18
N VAL A 413 -11.59 -22.58 -13.25
CA VAL A 413 -12.17 -21.86 -12.11
C VAL A 413 -12.40 -20.38 -12.40
N LYS A 414 -13.27 -19.76 -11.60
CA LYS A 414 -13.57 -18.33 -11.61
C LYS A 414 -13.07 -17.66 -10.33
N ASP A 415 -13.08 -16.34 -10.34
CA ASP A 415 -12.81 -15.53 -9.16
C ASP A 415 -13.75 -15.93 -8.02
N CYS A 416 -13.23 -15.91 -6.79
CA CYS A 416 -13.96 -16.29 -5.56
C CYS A 416 -14.41 -17.75 -5.47
N ASP A 417 -14.05 -18.63 -6.41
CA ASP A 417 -14.31 -20.06 -6.27
C ASP A 417 -13.56 -20.65 -5.06
N ILE A 418 -14.15 -21.68 -4.46
CA ILE A 418 -13.55 -22.41 -3.34
C ILE A 418 -12.33 -23.17 -3.84
N ILE A 419 -11.22 -23.07 -3.13
CA ILE A 419 -10.01 -23.82 -3.45
C ILE A 419 -10.21 -25.27 -2.97
N THR A 420 -9.90 -26.23 -3.85
CA THR A 420 -10.14 -27.65 -3.59
C THR A 420 -8.86 -28.49 -3.67
N PHE A 421 -8.85 -29.66 -3.01
CA PHE A 421 -7.79 -30.66 -3.18
C PHE A 421 -7.52 -31.00 -4.64
N GLN A 422 -8.57 -31.09 -5.46
CA GLN A 422 -8.44 -31.38 -6.88
C GLN A 422 -7.69 -30.27 -7.61
N HIS A 423 -7.88 -29.00 -7.22
CA HIS A 423 -7.15 -27.89 -7.82
C HIS A 423 -5.65 -28.03 -7.58
N ASP A 424 -5.23 -28.33 -6.35
CA ASP A 424 -3.81 -28.55 -6.04
C ASP A 424 -3.22 -29.71 -6.86
N MET A 425 -3.94 -30.84 -6.96
CA MET A 425 -3.46 -32.00 -7.72
C MET A 425 -3.36 -31.70 -9.22
N THR A 426 -4.35 -31.01 -9.79
CA THR A 426 -4.31 -30.59 -11.20
C THR A 426 -3.16 -29.62 -11.46
N MET A 427 -2.86 -28.72 -10.52
CA MET A 427 -1.68 -27.85 -10.61
C MET A 427 -0.36 -28.62 -10.55
N VAL A 428 -0.25 -29.62 -9.66
CA VAL A 428 0.92 -30.52 -9.60
C VAL A 428 1.13 -31.28 -10.90
N ASP A 429 0.05 -31.79 -11.50
CA ASP A 429 0.10 -32.54 -12.75
C ASP A 429 0.47 -31.66 -13.95
N ALA A 430 0.25 -30.35 -13.85
CA ALA A 430 0.58 -29.34 -14.86
C ALA A 430 1.98 -28.73 -14.73
N LEU A 431 2.76 -29.12 -13.71
CA LEU A 431 4.14 -28.62 -13.48
C LEU A 431 5.15 -29.05 -14.53
#